data_AF-A0A963SLS1-F1
#
_entry.id   AF-A0A963SLS1-F1
#
_cell.length_a   1.000
_cell.length_b   1.000
_cell.length_c   1.000
_cell.angle_alpha   90.00
_cell.angle_beta   90.00
_cell.angle_gamma   90.00
#
_symmetry.space_group_name_H-M   'P 1'
#
loop_
_entity.id
_entity.type
_entity.pdbx_description
1 polymer ?
#
loop_
_entity_poly.entity_id
_entity_poly.type
_entity_poly.pdbx_seq_one_letter_code
_entity_poly.pdbx_strand_id
1 'polypeptide(L)' 'MSDTHKPQDAAPQFLGQQTPLPASPDEAVLDYVPNPRKGTLYLVRFAAPEFTSLCPVTGQPDFAHLVIDY' A
#
# COMPACT_ATOMS: atom_id res chain seq x y z
N MET A 1 12.02 9.54 -14.52
CA MET A 1 10.60 9.82 -14.27
C MET A 1 10.52 10.30 -12.84
N SER A 2 9.95 11.47 -12.64
CA SER A 2 10.13 12.29 -11.43
C SER A 2 9.24 11.77 -10.31
N ASP A 3 9.68 10.75 -9.57
CA ASP A 3 9.05 10.34 -8.32
C ASP A 3 9.16 11.51 -7.34
N THR A 4 8.06 12.24 -7.23
CA THR A 4 7.96 13.42 -6.37
C THR A 4 7.75 12.90 -4.95
N HIS A 5 8.86 12.59 -4.25
CA HIS A 5 8.83 12.12 -2.86
C HIS A 5 8.22 13.21 -1.97
N LYS A 6 6.94 13.05 -1.61
CA LYS A 6 6.22 13.92 -0.66
C LYS A 6 6.86 13.79 0.74
N PRO A 7 6.79 14.83 1.59
CA PRO A 7 7.58 14.92 2.82
C PRO A 7 7.37 13.74 3.77
N GLN A 8 8.47 13.24 4.32
CA GLN A 8 8.57 12.13 5.28
C GLN A 8 8.05 12.47 6.70
N ASP A 9 7.47 13.67 6.88
CA ASP A 9 7.10 14.26 8.17
C ASP A 9 5.58 14.50 8.34
N ALA A 10 4.76 14.11 7.37
CA ALA A 10 3.30 14.19 7.52
C ALA A 10 2.78 13.04 8.40
N ALA A 11 1.94 13.36 9.39
CA ALA A 11 1.24 12.34 10.17
C ALA A 11 0.40 11.43 9.25
N PRO A 12 0.32 10.12 9.53
CA PRO A 12 -0.49 9.21 8.73
C PRO A 12 -1.95 9.66 8.75
N GLN A 13 -2.57 9.68 7.57
CA GLN A 13 -3.92 10.19 7.38
C GLN A 13 -4.99 9.14 7.75
N PHE A 14 -4.69 7.86 7.53
CA PHE A 14 -5.65 6.77 7.58
C PHE A 14 -5.37 5.78 8.71
N LEU A 15 -4.09 5.58 9.05
CA LEU A 15 -3.68 4.60 10.07
C LEU A 15 -4.36 4.86 11.42
N GLY A 16 -5.04 3.83 11.96
CA GLY A 16 -5.71 3.90 13.26
C GLY A 16 -7.05 4.64 13.24
N GLN A 17 -7.55 5.02 12.07
CA GLN A 17 -8.83 5.71 11.89
C GLN A 17 -9.80 4.90 11.03
N GLN A 18 -11.10 5.14 11.21
CA GLN A 18 -12.10 4.63 10.27
C GLN A 18 -12.06 5.48 8.99
N THR A 19 -11.73 4.84 7.87
CA THR A 19 -11.52 5.51 6.58
C THR A 19 -12.39 4.83 5.51
N PRO A 20 -13.08 5.59 4.64
CA PRO A 20 -13.81 5.00 3.51
C PRO A 20 -12.86 4.41 2.46
N LEU A 21 -13.34 3.44 1.68
CA LEU A 21 -12.58 2.95 0.53
C LEU A 21 -12.49 4.03 -0.56
N PRO A 22 -11.35 4.16 -1.26
CA PRO A 22 -11.23 5.07 -2.40
C PRO A 22 -12.11 4.60 -3.58
N ALA A 23 -12.50 5.53 -4.45
CA ALA A 23 -13.37 5.22 -5.58
C ALA A 23 -12.65 4.42 -6.69
N SER A 24 -11.32 4.53 -6.78
CA SER A 24 -10.49 3.79 -7.71
C SER A 24 -9.08 3.56 -7.15
N PRO A 25 -8.31 2.60 -7.70
CA PRO A 25 -6.91 2.40 -7.31
C PRO A 25 -6.04 3.64 -7.53
N ASP A 26 -6.27 4.41 -8.58
CA ASP A 26 -5.47 5.61 -8.91
C ASP A 26 -5.70 6.76 -7.91
N GLU A 27 -6.87 6.79 -7.27
CA GLU A 27 -7.19 7.76 -6.21
C GLU A 27 -6.71 7.30 -4.82
N ALA A 28 -6.23 6.06 -4.68
CA ALA A 28 -5.77 5.53 -3.41
C ALA A 28 -4.45 6.20 -2.99
N VAL A 29 -4.39 6.67 -1.74
CA VAL A 29 -3.19 7.28 -1.16
C VAL A 29 -2.67 6.39 -0.04
N LEU A 30 -1.36 6.13 -0.04
CA LEU A 30 -0.70 5.34 1.00
C LEU A 30 -0.15 6.24 2.10
N ASP A 31 -0.31 5.78 3.34
CA ASP A 31 0.39 6.33 4.50
C ASP A 31 1.81 5.78 4.60
N TYR A 32 2.71 6.63 5.08
CA TYR A 32 4.10 6.25 5.36
C TYR A 32 4.38 6.48 6.84
N VAL A 33 5.05 5.51 7.47
CA VAL A 33 5.51 5.62 8.85
C VAL A 33 7.04 5.76 8.89
N PRO A 34 7.60 6.58 9.80
CA PRO A 34 9.04 6.68 9.94
C PRO A 34 9.68 5.33 10.28
N ASN A 35 10.78 5.00 9.61
CA ASN A 35 11.58 3.82 9.94
C ASN A 35 12.13 3.95 11.38
N PRO A 36 11.76 3.06 12.32
CA PRO A 36 12.20 3.13 13.71
C PRO A 36 13.65 2.67 13.94
N ARG A 37 14.26 1.97 12.96
CA ARG A 37 15.62 1.38 13.06
C ARG A 37 16.50 1.83 11.89
N LYS A 38 16.67 3.15 11.75
CA LYS A 38 17.56 3.74 10.73
C LYS A 38 18.98 3.17 10.85
N GLY A 39 19.59 2.84 9.71
CA GLY A 39 20.96 2.30 9.63
C GLY A 39 21.10 0.79 9.90
N THR A 40 20.02 0.10 10.27
CA THR A 40 20.02 -1.37 10.40
C THR A 40 19.45 -2.00 9.13
N LEU A 41 20.09 -3.06 8.63
CA LEU A 41 19.52 -3.88 7.56
C LEU A 41 18.50 -4.85 8.17
N TYR A 42 17.26 -4.77 7.72
CA TYR A 42 16.18 -5.69 8.07
C TYR A 42 15.25 -5.82 6.87
N LEU A 43 14.49 -6.92 6.82
CA LEU A 43 13.47 -7.17 5.81
C LEU A 43 12.09 -6.98 6.42
N VAL A 44 11.20 -6.30 5.70
CA VAL A 44 9.77 -6.29 6.02
C VAL A 44 9.03 -7.08 4.95
N ARG A 45 8.24 -8.06 5.39
CA ARG A 45 7.34 -8.84 4.52
C ARG A 45 5.90 -8.47 4.78
N PHE A 46 5.18 -8.09 3.73
CA PHE A 46 3.72 -8.11 3.72
C PHE A 46 3.25 -9.40 3.05
N ALA A 47 2.37 -10.13 3.74
CA ALA A 47 1.63 -11.25 3.19
C ALA A 47 0.15 -10.89 3.16
N ALA A 48 -0.40 -10.69 1.95
CA ALA A 48 -1.79 -10.35 1.73
C ALA A 48 -2.47 -11.53 0.99
N PRO A 49 -3.05 -12.50 1.72
CA PRO A 49 -3.71 -13.67 1.12
C PRO A 49 -5.09 -13.35 0.53
N GLU A 50 -5.62 -12.16 0.78
CA GLU A 50 -6.97 -11.75 0.41
C GLU A 50 -6.99 -10.73 -0.75
N PHE A 51 -5.95 -10.73 -1.58
CA PHE A 51 -5.94 -9.85 -2.74
C PHE A 51 -6.95 -10.32 -3.78
N THR A 52 -7.79 -9.39 -4.24
CA THR A 52 -8.72 -9.59 -5.34
C THR A 52 -8.74 -8.38 -6.26
N SER A 53 -9.03 -8.60 -7.54
CA SER A 53 -9.17 -7.56 -8.55
C SER A 53 -10.16 -7.99 -9.63
N LEU A 54 -10.50 -7.10 -10.55
CA LEU A 54 -11.34 -7.45 -11.72
C LEU A 54 -10.45 -7.65 -12.95
N CYS A 55 -10.67 -8.74 -13.68
CA CYS A 55 -10.03 -8.97 -14.96
C CYS A 55 -10.46 -7.87 -15.95
N PRO A 56 -9.53 -7.14 -16.61
CA PRO A 56 -9.88 -6.03 -17.49
C PRO A 56 -10.62 -6.47 -18.76
N VAL A 57 -10.50 -7.74 -19.16
CA VAL A 57 -11.13 -8.27 -20.38
C VAL A 57 -12.53 -8.79 -20.09
N THR A 58 -12.72 -9.53 -19.00
CA THR A 58 -13.95 -10.27 -18.72
C THR A 58 -14.80 -9.67 -17.61
N GLY A 59 -14.23 -8.80 -16.78
CA GLY A 59 -14.87 -8.25 -15.57
C GLY A 59 -15.07 -9.27 -14.46
N GLN A 60 -14.52 -10.48 -14.57
CA GLN A 60 -14.61 -11.50 -13.52
C GLN A 60 -13.62 -11.21 -12.38
N PRO A 61 -13.92 -11.64 -11.15
CA PRO A 61 -13.02 -11.49 -10.02
C PRO A 61 -11.85 -12.47 -10.11
N ASP A 62 -10.64 -11.93 -10.00
CA ASP A 62 -9.40 -12.66 -9.84
C ASP A 62 -8.96 -12.64 -8.37
N PHE A 63 -8.27 -13.70 -7.94
CA PHE A 63 -7.76 -13.84 -6.56
C PHE A 63 -6.29 -14.23 -6.59
N ALA A 64 -5.50 -13.66 -5.67
CA ALA A 64 -4.10 -14.02 -5.52
C ALA A 64 -3.63 -13.82 -4.08
N HIS A 65 -2.49 -14.44 -3.75
CA HIS A 65 -1.75 -14.14 -2.53
C HIS A 65 -0.56 -13.26 -2.90
N LEU A 66 -0.53 -12.02 -2.41
CA LEU A 66 0.61 -11.13 -2.62
C LEU A 66 1.63 -11.30 -1.49
N VAL A 67 2.90 -11.43 -1.88
CA VAL A 67 4.05 -11.41 -0.98
C VAL A 67 4.97 -10.27 -1.43
N ILE A 68 5.17 -9.29 -0.55
CA ILE A 68 5.97 -8.10 -0.84
C ILE A 68 7.09 -8.01 0.20
N ASP A 69 8.32 -8.02 -0.28
CA ASP A 69 9.55 -7.97 0.50
C ASP A 69 10.29 -6.67 0.16
N TYR A 70 10.62 -5.85 1.16
CA TYR A 70 11.38 -4.60 1.00
C TYR A 70 12.25 -4.27 2.22
#